data_AF-A0AA96QV22-F1
#
_entry.id   AF-A0AA96QV22-F1
#
_cell.length_a   1.000
_cell.length_b   1.000
_cell.length_c   1.000
_cell.angle_alpha   90.00
_cell.angle_beta   90.00
_cell.angle_gamma   90.00
#
_symmetry.space_group_name_H-M   'P 1'
#
loop_
_entity.id
_entity.type
_entity.pdbx_description
1 polymer ?
#
loop_
_entity_poly.entity_id
_entity_poly.type
_entity_poly.pdbx_seq_one_letter_code
_entity_poly.pdbx_strand_id
1 'polypeptide(L)'
;MTEGKVVLLFPGQGAFDGEPLRAAHREHPEVARVFASIDRVAEEFFGRSLSPVLFGPRPIDIADLLRDDPWVSQLAIYGSDLAAHEVLAAQGLRPDVLVGHSLGEIAALVAAGAYSVEDGARVVAHRVLAVQSTSPDGYLAALTTSRTRAQLLVELVGDPLVAVAAENDDRQVVISGASAGMDTVQVVALHLGIASVRLHSPFPFHSPVLRPAVGEFADRVRGLPRQRMDVRVYSPILRRYYDEADVLPDLLAAHLVQPVAFADALRRVHADGGRVFVECGALTALTKLVGSVVPHGTTVLATFARGAGGGLALTTTLADLRAGGLLKGESVRRLAETLAPGVDPEVFARFWARNRAEIAALIADRVDAFTADGPAPAPVAAQAPPPMRLVALPAEPPEPQVVKLAAVPTAAVDRENLLAEVRSVYATALEYPEEVFTDDVLLEAELGVDSVKQIELMTRVATRYGISEQAQGVRLADYDTMGKVVDFVHAAIAEGHLDYPVAATK
;
A
#
# COMPACT_ATOMS: atom_id res chain seq x y z
N MET A 1 14.27 20.15 -5.90
CA MET A 1 14.48 19.96 -4.45
C MET A 1 13.11 20.06 -3.82
N THR A 2 12.49 18.94 -3.44
CA THR A 2 11.14 18.94 -2.87
C THR A 2 11.22 19.42 -1.42
N GLU A 3 11.00 20.71 -1.21
CA GLU A 3 10.77 21.28 0.13
C GLU A 3 9.44 20.75 0.66
N GLY A 4 9.48 19.85 1.63
CA GLY A 4 8.27 19.39 2.31
C GLY A 4 8.52 18.24 3.26
N LYS A 5 7.63 18.09 4.24
CA LYS A 5 7.73 17.05 5.25
C LYS A 5 7.40 15.68 4.66
N VAL A 6 8.13 14.66 5.12
CA VAL A 6 7.91 13.26 4.79
C VAL A 6 6.92 12.65 5.77
N VAL A 7 5.86 12.04 5.23
CA VAL A 7 4.80 11.37 5.97
C VAL A 7 4.85 9.88 5.64
N LEU A 8 5.01 9.03 6.64
CA LEU A 8 4.80 7.58 6.44
C LEU A 8 3.38 7.20 6.80
N LEU A 9 2.78 6.39 5.96
CA LEU A 9 1.42 5.88 6.10
C LEU A 9 1.48 4.38 6.38
N PHE A 10 0.75 3.95 7.40
CA PHE A 10 0.66 2.55 7.82
C PHE A 10 -0.77 2.05 7.56
N PRO A 11 -0.99 1.13 6.61
CA PRO A 11 -2.30 0.66 6.24
C PRO A 11 -2.95 -0.25 7.29
N GLY A 12 -4.25 -0.46 7.12
CA GLY A 12 -5.08 -1.22 8.06
C GLY A 12 -5.47 -2.60 7.56
N GLN A 13 -6.59 -3.11 8.09
CA GLN A 13 -7.15 -4.41 7.69
C GLN A 13 -7.35 -4.50 6.17
N GLY A 14 -7.00 -5.66 5.59
CA GLY A 14 -7.12 -5.92 4.15
C GLY A 14 -5.90 -5.48 3.33
N ALA A 15 -4.92 -4.80 3.92
CA ALA A 15 -3.72 -4.33 3.24
C ALA A 15 -2.57 -5.35 3.21
N PHE A 16 -2.87 -6.60 2.83
CA PHE A 16 -1.88 -7.66 2.76
C PHE A 16 -1.84 -8.30 1.37
N ASP A 17 -0.63 -8.55 0.89
CA ASP A 17 -0.37 -9.42 -0.25
C ASP A 17 0.87 -10.28 0.06
N GLY A 18 0.71 -11.59 -0.01
CA GLY A 18 1.75 -12.54 0.35
C GLY A 18 2.90 -12.56 -0.65
N GLU A 19 2.63 -12.37 -1.94
CA GLU A 19 3.69 -12.48 -2.95
C GLU A 19 4.70 -11.34 -2.87
N PRO A 20 4.30 -10.06 -2.80
CA PRO A 20 5.24 -8.98 -2.63
C PRO A 20 5.96 -9.04 -1.28
N LEU A 21 5.29 -9.46 -0.19
CA LEU A 21 5.96 -9.66 1.09
C LEU A 21 7.06 -10.74 1.01
N ARG A 22 6.83 -11.84 0.27
CA ARG A 22 7.84 -12.87 0.04
C ARG A 22 9.00 -12.36 -0.81
N ALA A 23 8.73 -11.53 -1.82
CA ALA A 23 9.79 -10.87 -2.59
C ALA A 23 10.63 -9.99 -1.67
N ALA A 24 9.99 -9.17 -0.83
CA ALA A 24 10.68 -8.33 0.15
C ALA A 24 11.51 -9.16 1.12
N HIS A 25 10.99 -10.30 1.60
CA HIS A 25 11.70 -11.20 2.51
C HIS A 25 12.98 -11.77 1.89
N ARG A 26 13.00 -12.03 0.58
CA ARG A 26 14.19 -12.52 -0.14
C ARG A 26 15.23 -11.42 -0.33
N GLU A 27 14.80 -10.18 -0.50
CA GLU A 27 15.66 -9.05 -0.88
C GLU A 27 16.17 -8.25 0.34
N HIS A 28 15.45 -8.29 1.47
CA HIS A 28 15.68 -7.40 2.60
C HIS A 28 15.71 -8.16 3.95
N PRO A 29 16.87 -8.19 4.64
CA PRO A 29 17.01 -8.91 5.93
C PRO A 29 16.18 -8.29 7.06
N GLU A 30 15.78 -7.01 6.95
CA GLU A 30 14.86 -6.33 7.87
C GLU A 30 13.56 -7.12 8.05
N VAL A 31 13.02 -7.67 6.95
CA VAL A 31 11.78 -8.45 6.97
C VAL A 31 11.93 -9.67 7.87
N ALA A 32 13.01 -10.43 7.71
CA ALA A 32 13.28 -11.60 8.54
C ALA A 32 13.43 -11.24 10.03
N ARG A 33 14.07 -10.10 10.35
CA ARG A 33 14.25 -9.63 11.73
C ARG A 33 12.93 -9.24 12.41
N VAL A 34 12.06 -8.53 11.70
CA VAL A 34 10.74 -8.14 12.19
C VAL A 34 9.88 -9.38 12.44
N PHE A 35 9.79 -10.28 11.46
CA PHE A 35 8.98 -11.49 11.59
C PHE A 35 9.50 -12.48 12.64
N ALA A 36 10.81 -12.58 12.86
CA ALA A 36 11.35 -13.36 13.97
C ALA A 36 10.88 -12.85 15.35
N SER A 37 10.67 -11.54 15.49
CA SER A 37 10.14 -10.94 16.73
C SER A 37 8.64 -11.21 16.89
N ILE A 38 7.90 -11.16 15.78
CA ILE A 38 6.48 -11.51 15.74
C ILE A 38 6.28 -13.01 16.03
N ASP A 39 7.13 -13.89 15.52
CA ASP A 39 7.06 -15.33 15.75
C ASP A 39 7.18 -15.71 17.22
N ARG A 40 8.05 -15.04 17.99
CA ARG A 40 8.17 -15.25 19.43
C ARG A 40 6.84 -14.99 20.14
N VAL A 41 6.15 -13.92 19.75
CA VAL A 41 4.85 -13.55 20.31
C VAL A 41 3.74 -14.47 19.80
N ALA A 42 3.78 -14.86 18.52
CA ALA A 42 2.81 -15.78 17.95
C ALA A 42 2.88 -17.16 18.63
N GLU A 43 4.08 -17.65 18.92
CA GLU A 43 4.30 -18.88 19.68
C GLU A 43 3.79 -18.76 21.12
N GLU A 44 4.08 -17.63 21.79
CA GLU A 44 3.62 -17.32 23.16
C GLU A 44 2.07 -17.33 23.28
N PHE A 45 1.37 -16.74 22.31
CA PHE A 45 -0.08 -16.52 22.39
C PHE A 45 -0.93 -17.59 21.69
N PHE A 46 -0.42 -18.16 20.60
CA PHE A 46 -1.19 -19.02 19.70
C PHE A 46 -0.56 -20.40 19.51
N GLY A 47 0.59 -20.67 20.14
CA GLY A 47 1.28 -21.97 20.09
C GLY A 47 1.80 -22.35 18.70
N ARG A 48 1.92 -21.37 17.79
CA ARG A 48 2.55 -21.56 16.48
C ARG A 48 3.10 -20.25 15.93
N SER A 49 4.22 -20.35 15.21
CA SER A 49 4.86 -19.23 14.53
C SER A 49 4.12 -18.79 13.26
N LEU A 50 4.25 -17.51 12.89
CA LEU A 50 3.62 -16.89 11.72
C LEU A 50 4.45 -17.11 10.44
N SER A 51 5.77 -17.01 10.52
CA SER A 51 6.66 -17.11 9.35
C SER A 51 6.51 -18.39 8.53
N PRO A 52 6.34 -19.60 9.12
CA PRO A 52 6.12 -20.81 8.34
C PRO A 52 4.83 -20.77 7.51
N VAL A 53 3.83 -20.02 7.97
CA VAL A 53 2.61 -19.75 7.20
C VAL A 53 3.01 -18.85 6.02
N LEU A 54 3.43 -17.61 6.28
CA LEU A 54 3.66 -16.58 5.25
C LEU A 54 4.74 -16.93 4.21
N PHE A 55 5.83 -17.56 4.66
CA PHE A 55 7.03 -17.82 3.86
C PHE A 55 7.22 -19.29 3.47
N GLY A 56 6.23 -20.15 3.79
CA GLY A 56 6.23 -21.57 3.44
C GLY A 56 6.21 -21.84 1.92
N PRO A 57 6.26 -23.10 1.47
CA PRO A 57 6.33 -23.43 0.04
C PRO A 57 5.05 -23.10 -0.75
N ARG A 58 3.90 -22.99 -0.07
CA ARG A 58 2.62 -22.65 -0.72
C ARG A 58 2.44 -21.12 -0.75
N PRO A 59 2.12 -20.52 -1.91
CA PRO A 59 1.63 -19.15 -1.97
C PRO A 59 0.37 -19.03 -1.11
N ILE A 60 0.20 -17.87 -0.47
CA ILE A 60 -0.95 -17.60 0.40
C ILE A 60 -1.80 -16.51 -0.23
N ASP A 61 -3.09 -16.79 -0.34
CA ASP A 61 -4.12 -15.79 -0.59
C ASP A 61 -4.57 -15.16 0.74
N ILE A 62 -4.86 -13.85 0.74
CA ILE A 62 -5.44 -13.16 1.90
C ILE A 62 -6.78 -13.79 2.31
N ALA A 63 -7.54 -14.32 1.35
CA ALA A 63 -8.79 -15.05 1.62
C ALA A 63 -8.56 -16.33 2.44
N ASP A 64 -7.39 -16.95 2.35
CA ASP A 64 -7.03 -18.10 3.18
C ASP A 64 -6.64 -17.64 4.59
N LEU A 65 -5.89 -16.53 4.72
CA LEU A 65 -5.52 -15.98 6.04
C LEU A 65 -6.71 -15.50 6.86
N LEU A 66 -7.74 -14.96 6.20
CA LEU A 66 -8.92 -14.42 6.85
C LEU A 66 -9.93 -15.50 7.27
N ARG A 67 -9.87 -16.69 6.68
CA ARG A 67 -10.80 -17.80 6.97
C ARG A 67 -10.44 -18.59 8.22
N ASP A 68 -9.15 -18.76 8.50
CA ASP A 68 -8.69 -19.68 9.55
C ASP A 68 -8.59 -18.99 10.92
N ASP A 69 -7.73 -17.98 11.03
CA ASP A 69 -7.31 -17.42 12.31
C ASP A 69 -7.12 -15.89 12.20
N PRO A 70 -7.99 -15.07 12.82
CA PRO A 70 -7.95 -13.61 12.69
C PRO A 70 -6.60 -12.97 13.05
N TRP A 71 -5.85 -13.58 13.97
CA TRP A 71 -4.53 -13.11 14.39
C TRP A 71 -3.49 -13.16 13.27
N VAL A 72 -3.61 -14.13 12.35
CA VAL A 72 -2.63 -14.32 11.26
C VAL A 72 -2.65 -13.12 10.34
N SER A 73 -3.83 -12.71 9.86
CA SER A 73 -3.97 -11.55 8.99
C SER A 73 -3.49 -10.25 9.66
N GLN A 74 -3.82 -10.04 10.93
CA GLN A 74 -3.46 -8.80 11.63
C GLN A 74 -1.95 -8.71 11.92
N LEU A 75 -1.33 -9.79 12.39
CA LEU A 75 0.12 -9.82 12.60
C LEU A 75 0.90 -9.77 11.29
N ALA A 76 0.35 -10.32 10.20
CA ALA A 76 0.97 -10.24 8.88
C ALA A 76 0.97 -8.81 8.34
N ILE A 77 -0.13 -8.06 8.46
CA ILE A 77 -0.21 -6.65 8.10
C ILE A 77 0.75 -5.83 8.97
N TYR A 78 0.64 -5.96 10.30
CA TYR A 78 1.53 -5.30 11.25
C TYR A 78 3.02 -5.53 10.96
N GLY A 79 3.40 -6.78 10.66
CA GLY A 79 4.78 -7.13 10.33
C GLY A 79 5.23 -6.58 8.97
N SER A 80 4.35 -6.57 7.97
CA SER A 80 4.65 -6.01 6.65
C SER A 80 4.92 -4.51 6.73
N ASP A 81 4.06 -3.80 7.45
CA ASP A 81 4.15 -2.37 7.71
C ASP A 81 5.47 -1.98 8.39
N LEU A 82 5.82 -2.67 9.47
CA LEU A 82 7.06 -2.43 10.20
C LEU A 82 8.29 -2.84 9.42
N ALA A 83 8.24 -3.94 8.67
CA ALA A 83 9.35 -4.35 7.81
C ALA A 83 9.62 -3.30 6.71
N ALA A 84 8.58 -2.75 6.09
CA ALA A 84 8.73 -1.65 5.13
C ALA A 84 9.36 -0.41 5.77
N HIS A 85 8.90 -0.04 6.97
CA HIS A 85 9.48 1.04 7.75
C HIS A 85 10.97 0.81 8.07
N GLU A 86 11.34 -0.37 8.55
CA GLU A 86 12.73 -0.72 8.87
C GLU A 86 13.63 -0.67 7.63
N VAL A 87 13.15 -1.13 6.47
CA VAL A 87 13.91 -1.03 5.21
C VAL A 87 14.16 0.44 4.85
N LEU A 88 13.13 1.29 4.91
CA LEU A 88 13.29 2.73 4.65
C LEU A 88 14.24 3.40 5.66
N ALA A 89 14.12 3.05 6.94
CA ALA A 89 14.97 3.58 8.01
C ALA A 89 16.43 3.17 7.85
N ALA A 90 16.69 1.93 7.42
CA ALA A 90 18.02 1.42 7.08
C ALA A 90 18.65 2.14 5.88
N GLN A 91 17.83 2.64 4.94
CA GLN A 91 18.29 3.53 3.87
C GLN A 91 18.50 4.99 4.34
N GLY A 92 18.29 5.26 5.63
CA GLY A 92 18.51 6.57 6.24
C GLY A 92 17.36 7.55 6.03
N LEU A 93 16.17 7.09 5.63
CA LEU A 93 14.97 7.92 5.66
C LEU A 93 14.66 8.33 7.11
N ARG A 94 14.24 9.58 7.31
CA ARG A 94 13.77 10.09 8.60
C ARG A 94 12.45 10.80 8.36
N PRO A 95 11.32 10.21 8.78
CA PRO A 95 10.02 10.83 8.57
C PRO A 95 9.75 11.94 9.59
N ASP A 96 8.92 12.91 9.20
CA ASP A 96 8.50 14.02 10.05
C ASP A 96 7.19 13.71 10.80
N VAL A 97 6.35 12.89 10.19
CA VAL A 97 5.03 12.49 10.71
C VAL A 97 4.74 11.04 10.32
N LEU A 98 4.14 10.28 11.24
CA LEU A 98 3.58 8.96 10.98
C LEU A 98 2.06 9.03 11.09
N VAL A 99 1.34 8.32 10.23
CA VAL A 99 -0.12 8.22 10.25
C VAL A 99 -0.51 6.77 10.01
N GLY A 100 -1.30 6.19 10.90
CA GLY A 100 -1.84 4.83 10.73
C GLY A 100 -3.32 4.84 10.39
N HIS A 101 -3.77 3.90 9.57
CA HIS A 101 -5.18 3.65 9.31
C HIS A 101 -5.64 2.45 10.12
N SER A 102 -6.54 2.66 11.09
CA SER A 102 -7.09 1.60 11.93
C SER A 102 -5.98 0.78 12.62
N LEU A 103 -5.83 -0.52 12.29
CA LEU A 103 -4.75 -1.41 12.76
C LEU A 103 -3.36 -0.79 12.56
N GLY A 104 -3.15 -0.06 11.46
CA GLY A 104 -1.89 0.61 11.15
C GLY A 104 -1.49 1.68 12.18
N GLU A 105 -2.40 2.19 13.02
CA GLU A 105 -2.01 3.08 14.13
C GLU A 105 -1.11 2.37 15.16
N ILE A 106 -1.28 1.06 15.35
CA ILE A 106 -0.41 0.27 16.23
C ILE A 106 1.00 0.19 15.61
N ALA A 107 1.10 -0.06 14.30
CA ALA A 107 2.37 -0.06 13.59
C ALA A 107 3.04 1.34 13.58
N ALA A 108 2.25 2.40 13.40
CA ALA A 108 2.75 3.77 13.45
C ALA A 108 3.32 4.15 14.83
N LEU A 109 2.66 3.73 15.92
CA LEU A 109 3.16 3.94 17.29
C LEU A 109 4.45 3.15 17.56
N VAL A 110 4.55 1.91 17.07
CA VAL A 110 5.78 1.11 17.17
C VAL A 110 6.91 1.73 16.35
N ALA A 111 6.64 2.14 15.11
CA ALA A 111 7.61 2.84 14.26
C ALA A 111 8.06 4.18 14.87
N ALA A 112 7.20 4.84 15.64
CA ALA A 112 7.55 6.03 16.42
C ALA A 112 8.45 5.73 17.62
N GLY A 113 8.56 4.48 18.06
CA GLY A 113 9.27 4.07 19.25
C GLY A 113 8.43 3.99 20.52
N ALA A 114 7.09 4.06 20.45
CA ALA A 114 6.23 3.93 21.63
C ALA A 114 6.26 2.53 22.25
N TYR A 115 6.51 1.51 21.42
CA TYR A 115 6.61 0.10 21.81
C TYR A 115 7.69 -0.57 20.97
N SER A 116 8.27 -1.67 21.48
CA SER A 116 9.10 -2.56 20.67
C SER A 116 8.24 -3.30 19.63
N VAL A 117 8.89 -3.90 18.61
CA VAL A 117 8.19 -4.76 17.63
C VAL A 117 7.45 -5.91 18.32
N GLU A 118 8.04 -6.50 19.36
CA GLU A 118 7.40 -7.57 20.13
C GLU A 118 6.22 -7.05 20.94
N ASP A 119 6.37 -5.94 21.65
CA ASP A 119 5.28 -5.42 22.49
C ASP A 119 4.11 -4.93 21.64
N GLY A 120 4.37 -4.31 20.49
CA GLY A 120 3.31 -4.01 19.53
C GLY A 120 2.62 -5.27 18.98
N ALA A 121 3.35 -6.36 18.74
CA ALA A 121 2.74 -7.65 18.39
C ALA A 121 1.88 -8.22 19.53
N ARG A 122 2.29 -8.03 20.80
CA ARG A 122 1.47 -8.39 21.98
C ARG A 122 0.19 -7.55 22.04
N VAL A 123 0.26 -6.25 21.73
CA VAL A 123 -0.93 -5.40 21.59
C VAL A 123 -1.89 -5.97 20.54
N VAL A 124 -1.39 -6.33 19.35
CA VAL A 124 -2.22 -6.92 18.28
C VAL A 124 -2.80 -8.27 18.72
N ALA A 125 -2.02 -9.13 19.37
CA ALA A 125 -2.50 -10.42 19.87
C ALA A 125 -3.61 -10.24 20.92
N HIS A 126 -3.41 -9.35 21.89
CA HIS A 126 -4.42 -9.01 22.90
C HIS A 126 -5.68 -8.41 22.28
N ARG A 127 -5.55 -7.57 21.24
CA ARG A 127 -6.68 -7.01 20.48
C ARG A 127 -7.53 -8.13 19.89
N VAL A 128 -6.90 -9.08 19.20
CA VAL A 128 -7.60 -10.22 18.58
C VAL A 128 -8.32 -11.05 19.63
N LEU A 129 -7.63 -11.43 20.70
CA LEU A 129 -8.19 -12.27 21.76
C LEU A 129 -9.36 -11.59 22.49
N ALA A 130 -9.23 -10.32 22.83
CA ALA A 130 -10.28 -9.56 23.50
C ALA A 130 -11.54 -9.48 22.62
N VAL A 131 -11.38 -9.16 21.33
CA VAL A 131 -12.52 -9.11 20.39
C VAL A 131 -13.15 -10.49 20.21
N GLN A 132 -12.33 -11.52 19.97
CA GLN A 132 -12.80 -12.89 19.73
C GLN A 132 -13.56 -13.46 20.94
N SER A 133 -13.15 -13.12 22.17
CA SER A 133 -13.83 -13.55 23.41
C SER A 133 -15.30 -13.11 23.47
N THR A 134 -15.64 -12.02 22.80
CA THR A 134 -17.00 -11.46 22.77
C THR A 134 -17.89 -12.09 21.68
N SER A 135 -17.30 -12.88 20.77
CA SER A 135 -17.99 -13.50 19.63
C SER A 135 -18.91 -12.51 18.88
N PRO A 136 -18.37 -11.38 18.39
CA PRO A 136 -19.19 -10.31 17.83
C PRO A 136 -19.84 -10.75 16.51
N ASP A 137 -21.13 -10.45 16.36
CA ASP A 137 -21.83 -10.53 15.09
C ASP A 137 -21.72 -9.21 14.32
N GLY A 138 -21.51 -9.27 13.02
CA GLY A 138 -21.51 -8.09 12.16
C GLY A 138 -20.43 -8.10 11.11
N TYR A 139 -20.41 -7.03 10.32
CA TYR A 139 -19.41 -6.82 9.27
C TYR A 139 -19.15 -5.34 9.01
N LEU A 140 -18.21 -5.07 8.10
CA LEU A 140 -17.99 -3.74 7.54
C LEU A 140 -18.44 -3.72 6.07
N ALA A 141 -18.94 -2.59 5.61
CA ALA A 141 -19.22 -2.35 4.20
C ALA A 141 -18.72 -0.97 3.77
N ALA A 142 -18.06 -0.90 2.62
CA ALA A 142 -17.71 0.36 1.97
C ALA A 142 -18.90 0.84 1.15
N LEU A 143 -19.24 2.12 1.29
CA LEU A 143 -20.27 2.82 0.55
C LEU A 143 -19.63 3.89 -0.34
N THR A 144 -20.03 3.94 -1.60
CA THR A 144 -19.63 5.01 -2.54
C THR A 144 -20.55 6.22 -2.34
N THR A 145 -20.31 6.99 -1.28
CA THR A 145 -21.11 8.14 -0.91
C THR A 145 -20.33 9.12 -0.02
N SER A 146 -20.85 10.33 0.14
CA SER A 146 -20.31 11.31 1.09
C SER A 146 -20.56 10.91 2.55
N ARG A 147 -19.70 11.40 3.45
CA ARG A 147 -19.88 11.29 4.91
C ARG A 147 -21.30 11.66 5.35
N THR A 148 -21.79 12.83 4.96
CA THR A 148 -23.11 13.33 5.37
C THR A 148 -24.21 12.36 4.96
N ARG A 149 -24.16 11.84 3.73
CA ARG A 149 -25.17 10.91 3.23
C ARG A 149 -25.08 9.54 3.90
N ALA A 150 -23.88 9.03 4.20
CA ALA A 150 -23.71 7.82 4.99
C ALA A 150 -24.24 7.97 6.43
N GLN A 151 -23.98 9.10 7.08
CA GLN A 151 -24.50 9.40 8.43
C GLN A 151 -26.03 9.41 8.45
N LEU A 152 -26.66 10.12 7.51
CA LEU A 152 -28.12 10.14 7.36
C LEU A 152 -28.71 8.75 7.09
N LEU A 153 -27.99 7.89 6.35
CA LEU A 153 -28.41 6.52 6.09
C LEU A 153 -28.38 5.67 7.36
N VAL A 154 -27.33 5.77 8.17
CA VAL A 154 -27.24 5.10 9.47
C VAL A 154 -28.33 5.59 10.42
N GLU A 155 -28.56 6.90 10.48
CA GLU A 155 -29.63 7.52 11.28
C GLU A 155 -31.03 7.07 10.83
N LEU A 156 -31.26 6.94 9.53
CA LEU A 156 -32.53 6.47 8.96
C LEU A 156 -32.84 5.02 9.35
N VAL A 157 -31.82 4.14 9.35
CA VAL A 157 -31.99 2.75 9.80
C VAL A 157 -32.23 2.70 11.32
N GLY A 158 -31.59 3.59 12.08
CA GLY A 158 -31.88 3.79 13.50
C GLY A 158 -31.41 2.65 14.40
N ASP A 159 -30.56 1.73 13.91
CA ASP A 159 -29.95 0.67 14.70
C ASP A 159 -28.75 1.23 15.49
N PRO A 160 -28.76 1.22 16.84
CA PRO A 160 -27.67 1.76 17.65
C PRO A 160 -26.38 0.95 17.57
N LEU A 161 -26.38 -0.23 16.95
CA LEU A 161 -25.20 -1.05 16.72
C LEU A 161 -24.55 -0.82 15.36
N VAL A 162 -25.12 0.04 14.52
CA VAL A 162 -24.53 0.45 13.24
C VAL A 162 -23.92 1.85 13.37
N ALA A 163 -22.70 2.02 12.88
CA ALA A 163 -22.00 3.29 12.88
C ALA A 163 -21.19 3.50 11.60
N VAL A 164 -20.86 4.75 11.31
CA VAL A 164 -19.77 5.06 10.39
C VAL A 164 -18.47 4.63 11.04
N ALA A 165 -17.72 3.77 10.36
CA ALA A 165 -16.47 3.16 10.82
C ALA A 165 -15.24 3.90 10.29
N ALA A 166 -15.28 4.38 9.05
CA ALA A 166 -14.17 5.14 8.46
C ALA A 166 -14.64 6.14 7.40
N GLU A 167 -13.95 7.27 7.32
CA GLU A 167 -14.10 8.31 6.31
C GLU A 167 -12.78 8.39 5.52
N ASN A 168 -12.73 7.68 4.39
CA ASN A 168 -11.47 7.46 3.66
C ASN A 168 -11.21 8.57 2.63
N ASP A 169 -12.25 9.01 1.93
CA ASP A 169 -12.24 10.18 1.06
C ASP A 169 -13.65 10.82 0.99
N ASP A 170 -13.85 11.80 0.10
CA ASP A 170 -15.12 12.53 -0.04
C ASP A 170 -16.28 11.69 -0.61
N ARG A 171 -15.98 10.52 -1.18
CA ARG A 171 -16.92 9.61 -1.85
C ARG A 171 -16.82 8.17 -1.36
N GLN A 172 -15.96 7.85 -0.41
CA GLN A 172 -15.78 6.52 0.15
C GLN A 172 -15.87 6.56 1.67
N VAL A 173 -16.95 5.96 2.20
CA VAL A 173 -17.22 5.84 3.62
C VAL A 173 -17.40 4.37 3.96
N VAL A 174 -16.84 3.91 5.07
CA VAL A 174 -17.07 2.56 5.60
C VAL A 174 -18.08 2.65 6.73
N ILE A 175 -19.09 1.80 6.70
CA ILE A 175 -20.01 1.54 7.82
C ILE A 175 -19.67 0.20 8.47
N SER A 176 -19.96 0.07 9.76
CA SER A 176 -19.83 -1.18 10.49
C SER A 176 -20.88 -1.33 11.57
N GLY A 177 -21.32 -2.56 11.79
CA GLY A 177 -22.28 -2.87 12.84
C GLY A 177 -22.74 -4.32 12.82
N ALA A 178 -23.77 -4.59 13.62
CA ALA A 178 -24.41 -5.90 13.71
C ALA A 178 -25.04 -6.31 12.37
N SER A 179 -25.09 -7.60 12.07
CA SER A 179 -25.47 -8.09 10.73
C SER A 179 -26.87 -7.63 10.34
N ALA A 180 -27.85 -7.69 11.25
CA ALA A 180 -29.23 -7.29 10.98
C ALA A 180 -29.37 -5.81 10.57
N GLY A 181 -28.71 -4.89 11.29
CA GLY A 181 -28.71 -3.47 10.97
C GLY A 181 -27.96 -3.18 9.66
N MET A 182 -26.82 -3.83 9.47
CA MET A 182 -26.01 -3.69 8.25
C MET A 182 -26.77 -4.17 7.01
N ASP A 183 -27.46 -5.32 7.07
CA ASP A 183 -28.26 -5.84 5.97
C ASP A 183 -29.39 -4.86 5.58
N THR A 184 -29.99 -4.21 6.57
CA THR A 184 -30.98 -3.15 6.34
C THR A 184 -30.35 -1.96 5.63
N VAL A 185 -29.17 -1.50 6.07
CA VAL A 185 -28.45 -0.40 5.41
C VAL A 185 -28.12 -0.75 3.96
N GLN A 186 -27.66 -1.96 3.66
CA GLN A 186 -27.33 -2.41 2.31
C GLN A 186 -28.56 -2.36 1.39
N VAL A 187 -29.72 -2.84 1.86
CA VAL A 187 -30.98 -2.77 1.10
C VAL A 187 -31.38 -1.33 0.82
N VAL A 188 -31.31 -0.45 1.83
CA VAL A 188 -31.66 0.97 1.64
C VAL A 188 -30.66 1.66 0.71
N ALA A 189 -29.36 1.39 0.84
CA ALA A 189 -28.31 1.90 -0.03
C ALA A 189 -28.59 1.55 -1.50
N LEU A 190 -28.93 0.29 -1.77
CA LEU A 190 -29.30 -0.19 -3.11
C LEU A 190 -30.48 0.59 -3.70
N HIS A 191 -31.56 0.78 -2.95
CA HIS A 191 -32.74 1.54 -3.41
C HIS A 191 -32.44 3.03 -3.63
N LEU A 192 -31.43 3.57 -2.95
CA LEU A 192 -30.98 4.94 -3.08
C LEU A 192 -29.87 5.11 -4.15
N GLY A 193 -29.53 4.04 -4.90
CA GLY A 193 -28.48 4.05 -5.91
C GLY A 193 -27.08 4.26 -5.34
N ILE A 194 -26.85 3.91 -4.07
CA ILE A 194 -25.54 3.99 -3.42
C ILE A 194 -24.88 2.62 -3.55
N ALA A 195 -23.77 2.56 -4.30
CA ALA A 195 -22.97 1.34 -4.40
C ALA A 195 -22.39 0.97 -3.03
N SER A 196 -22.41 -0.33 -2.73
CA SER A 196 -21.96 -0.86 -1.44
C SER A 196 -21.24 -2.19 -1.61
N VAL A 197 -20.10 -2.37 -0.95
CA VAL A 197 -19.29 -3.60 -1.00
C VAL A 197 -18.98 -4.06 0.41
N ARG A 198 -19.30 -5.32 0.73
CA ARG A 198 -18.93 -5.92 2.01
C ARG A 198 -17.42 -6.13 2.06
N LEU A 199 -16.79 -5.71 3.15
CA LEU A 199 -15.34 -5.82 3.34
C LEU A 199 -14.98 -7.14 4.04
N HIS A 200 -13.90 -7.75 3.57
CA HIS A 200 -13.33 -8.95 4.17
C HIS A 200 -12.54 -8.57 5.43
N SER A 201 -13.24 -8.57 6.57
CA SER A 201 -12.69 -8.31 7.90
C SER A 201 -13.18 -9.37 8.88
N PRO A 202 -12.34 -9.87 9.80
CA PRO A 202 -12.74 -10.90 10.76
C PRO A 202 -13.77 -10.39 11.78
N PHE A 203 -13.82 -9.07 12.02
CA PHE A 203 -14.70 -8.46 13.02
C PHE A 203 -15.26 -7.11 12.54
N PRO A 204 -16.42 -6.65 13.06
CA PRO A 204 -17.01 -5.34 12.77
C PRO A 204 -16.30 -4.22 13.53
N PHE A 205 -15.04 -3.92 13.17
CA PHE A 205 -14.25 -2.86 13.79
C PHE A 205 -14.86 -1.46 13.63
N HIS A 206 -14.56 -0.59 14.59
CA HIS A 206 -15.06 0.79 14.65
C HIS A 206 -16.58 0.88 14.77
N SER A 207 -17.17 -0.08 15.49
CA SER A 207 -18.61 -0.16 15.72
C SER A 207 -18.95 -0.34 17.21
N PRO A 208 -20.16 0.06 17.63
CA PRO A 208 -20.64 -0.18 18.99
C PRO A 208 -20.70 -1.67 19.38
N VAL A 209 -20.75 -2.59 18.41
CA VAL A 209 -20.74 -4.05 18.64
C VAL A 209 -19.53 -4.46 19.48
N LEU A 210 -18.37 -3.82 19.28
CA LEU A 210 -17.13 -4.20 19.97
C LEU A 210 -16.98 -3.58 21.36
N ARG A 211 -17.96 -2.83 21.86
CA ARG A 211 -17.91 -2.21 23.19
C ARG A 211 -17.60 -3.19 24.33
N PRO A 212 -18.11 -4.44 24.35
CA PRO A 212 -17.76 -5.41 25.40
C PRO A 212 -16.27 -5.76 25.44
N ALA A 213 -15.53 -5.67 24.32
CA ALA A 213 -14.12 -6.01 24.26
C ALA A 213 -13.18 -4.88 24.75
N VAL A 214 -13.68 -3.64 24.86
CA VAL A 214 -12.86 -2.45 25.15
C VAL A 214 -12.16 -2.56 26.50
N GLY A 215 -12.89 -2.89 27.57
CA GLY A 215 -12.33 -2.97 28.92
C GLY A 215 -11.25 -4.06 29.02
N GLU A 216 -11.57 -5.26 28.53
CA GLU A 216 -10.65 -6.39 28.54
C GLU A 216 -9.39 -6.10 27.71
N PHE A 217 -9.52 -5.48 26.54
CA PHE A 217 -8.37 -5.14 25.71
C PHE A 217 -7.46 -4.13 26.41
N ALA A 218 -8.02 -3.07 27.00
CA ALA A 218 -7.24 -2.09 27.76
C ALA A 218 -6.47 -2.75 28.92
N ASP A 219 -7.16 -3.58 29.71
CA ASP A 219 -6.58 -4.30 30.85
C ASP A 219 -5.38 -5.16 30.44
N ARG A 220 -5.50 -5.88 29.32
CA ARG A 220 -4.45 -6.75 28.77
C ARG A 220 -3.21 -5.96 28.31
N VAL A 221 -3.37 -4.74 27.81
CA VAL A 221 -2.27 -3.91 27.27
C VAL A 221 -1.55 -3.11 28.35
N ARG A 222 -2.20 -2.80 29.49
CA ARG A 222 -1.62 -1.92 30.54
C ARG A 222 -0.27 -2.36 31.10
N GLY A 223 0.05 -3.66 31.05
CA GLY A 223 1.32 -4.20 31.54
C GLY A 223 2.51 -3.97 30.60
N LEU A 224 2.28 -3.53 29.36
CA LEU A 224 3.34 -3.39 28.35
C LEU A 224 4.11 -2.08 28.54
N PRO A 225 5.46 -2.11 28.51
CA PRO A 225 6.28 -0.94 28.75
C PRO A 225 6.19 0.04 27.57
N ARG A 226 5.59 1.21 27.83
CA ARG A 226 5.62 2.33 26.88
C ARG A 226 7.00 3.00 26.91
N GLN A 227 7.51 3.33 25.72
CA GLN A 227 8.72 4.11 25.50
C GLN A 227 8.39 5.49 24.92
N ARG A 228 9.38 6.40 24.92
CA ARG A 228 9.24 7.74 24.36
C ARG A 228 9.20 7.67 22.83
N MET A 229 8.33 8.45 22.21
CA MET A 229 8.29 8.54 20.75
C MET A 229 9.35 9.50 20.20
N ASP A 230 10.07 9.06 19.17
CA ASP A 230 11.07 9.85 18.44
C ASP A 230 10.46 10.61 17.25
N VAL A 231 9.31 10.16 16.74
CA VAL A 231 8.57 10.77 15.65
C VAL A 231 7.12 11.00 16.07
N ARG A 232 6.53 12.13 15.65
CA ARG A 232 5.13 12.44 15.99
C ARG A 232 4.19 11.57 15.18
N VAL A 233 3.20 10.99 15.86
CA VAL A 233 2.13 10.19 15.25
C VAL A 233 0.84 10.99 15.24
N TYR A 234 0.25 11.23 14.07
CA TYR A 234 -1.09 11.80 13.95
C TYR A 234 -2.11 10.67 13.90
N SER A 235 -3.08 10.68 14.82
CA SER A 235 -4.16 9.70 14.85
C SER A 235 -5.38 10.21 14.06
N PRO A 236 -5.82 9.50 13.01
CA PRO A 236 -7.10 9.77 12.36
C PRO A 236 -8.31 9.49 13.27
N ILE A 237 -8.17 8.61 14.26
CA ILE A 237 -9.24 8.28 15.22
C ILE A 237 -9.40 9.39 16.25
N LEU A 238 -8.31 9.83 16.87
CA LEU A 238 -8.32 10.91 17.87
C LEU A 238 -8.39 12.31 17.24
N ARG A 239 -8.09 12.42 15.94
CA ARG A 239 -8.02 13.66 15.16
C ARG A 239 -7.01 14.68 15.73
N ARG A 240 -5.91 14.15 16.28
CA ARG A 240 -4.80 14.93 16.83
C ARG A 240 -3.52 14.09 16.83
N TYR A 241 -2.40 14.74 17.13
CA TYR A 241 -1.17 14.04 17.48
C TYR A 241 -1.30 13.35 18.85
N TYR A 242 -0.67 12.18 18.98
CA TYR A 242 -0.44 11.55 20.28
C TYR A 242 0.50 12.41 21.14
N ASP A 243 0.30 12.34 22.45
CA ASP A 243 1.10 13.02 23.46
C ASP A 243 1.80 12.02 24.39
N GLU A 244 2.86 12.45 25.08
CA GLU A 244 3.56 11.61 26.06
C GLU A 244 2.71 11.32 27.31
N ALA A 245 1.76 12.20 27.65
CA ALA A 245 0.82 12.00 28.74
C ALA A 245 -0.34 11.05 28.42
N ASP A 246 -0.49 10.63 27.16
CA ASP A 246 -1.59 9.76 26.75
C ASP A 246 -1.51 8.37 27.42
N VAL A 247 -2.67 7.85 27.83
CA VAL A 247 -2.78 6.47 28.31
C VAL A 247 -3.06 5.56 27.10
N LEU A 248 -1.99 5.16 26.41
CA LEU A 248 -2.10 4.37 25.17
C LEU A 248 -2.99 3.12 25.27
N PRO A 249 -2.96 2.31 26.35
CA PRO A 249 -3.88 1.17 26.48
C PRO A 249 -5.35 1.54 26.34
N ASP A 250 -5.77 2.64 26.98
CA ASP A 250 -7.17 3.08 26.98
C ASP A 250 -7.56 3.67 25.61
N LEU A 251 -6.65 4.41 24.97
CA LEU A 251 -6.86 4.97 23.62
C LEU A 251 -6.94 3.87 22.56
N LEU A 252 -5.98 2.94 22.55
CA LEU A 252 -5.98 1.80 21.65
C LEU A 252 -7.23 0.93 21.82
N ALA A 253 -7.74 0.78 23.03
CA ALA A 253 -9.00 0.11 23.26
C ALA A 253 -10.21 0.88 22.71
N ALA A 254 -10.24 2.20 22.87
CA ALA A 254 -11.28 3.04 22.29
C ALA A 254 -11.32 2.98 20.75
N HIS A 255 -10.18 2.70 20.09
CA HIS A 255 -10.14 2.53 18.63
C HIS A 255 -11.05 1.41 18.13
N LEU A 256 -11.38 0.40 18.94
CA LEU A 256 -12.30 -0.67 18.54
C LEU A 256 -13.69 -0.16 18.18
N VAL A 257 -14.12 0.97 18.73
CA VAL A 257 -15.48 1.49 18.62
C VAL A 257 -15.56 2.89 18.01
N GLN A 258 -14.43 3.58 17.84
CA GLN A 258 -14.37 4.95 17.33
C GLN A 258 -14.06 4.99 15.83
N PRO A 259 -14.63 5.95 15.07
CA PRO A 259 -14.44 6.05 13.64
C PRO A 259 -13.04 6.55 13.25
N VAL A 260 -12.55 6.10 12.10
CA VAL A 260 -11.29 6.56 11.49
C VAL A 260 -11.56 7.74 10.54
N ALA A 261 -11.11 8.95 10.87
CA ALA A 261 -11.26 10.12 9.99
C ALA A 261 -10.02 10.32 9.10
N PHE A 262 -9.78 9.39 8.18
CA PHE A 262 -8.53 9.33 7.42
C PHE A 262 -8.38 10.48 6.41
N ALA A 263 -9.45 10.84 5.70
CA ALA A 263 -9.44 11.98 4.78
C ALA A 263 -9.05 13.29 5.52
N ASP A 264 -9.64 13.52 6.69
CA ASP A 264 -9.33 14.68 7.53
C ASP A 264 -7.89 14.64 8.03
N ALA A 265 -7.37 13.47 8.37
CA ALA A 265 -5.97 13.29 8.76
C ALA A 265 -5.01 13.67 7.62
N LEU A 266 -5.26 13.18 6.39
CA LEU A 266 -4.46 13.51 5.21
C LEU A 266 -4.46 15.00 4.92
N ARG A 267 -5.63 15.64 4.92
CA ARG A 267 -5.76 17.10 4.75
C ARG A 267 -4.98 17.86 5.82
N ARG A 268 -5.07 17.41 7.08
CA ARG A 268 -4.38 18.05 8.20
C ARG A 268 -2.87 17.93 8.07
N VAL A 269 -2.32 16.74 7.86
CA VAL A 269 -0.86 16.57 7.75
C VAL A 269 -0.31 17.25 6.50
N HIS A 270 -1.08 17.31 5.40
CA HIS A 270 -0.74 18.11 4.23
C HIS A 270 -0.73 19.62 4.52
N ALA A 271 -1.74 20.13 5.22
CA ALA A 271 -1.79 21.53 5.67
C ALA A 271 -0.61 21.88 6.59
N ASP A 272 -0.16 20.92 7.41
CA ASP A 272 1.00 21.06 8.30
C ASP A 272 2.36 20.89 7.57
N GLY A 273 2.36 20.80 6.24
CA GLY A 273 3.53 20.82 5.38
C GLY A 273 3.96 19.46 4.80
N GLY A 274 3.17 18.40 4.98
CA GLY A 274 3.39 17.09 4.35
C GLY A 274 3.32 17.19 2.82
N ARG A 275 4.37 16.73 2.12
CA ARG A 275 4.44 16.75 0.64
C ARG A 275 4.91 15.44 0.03
N VAL A 276 5.55 14.59 0.82
CA VAL A 276 6.01 13.27 0.39
C VAL A 276 5.34 12.24 1.28
N PHE A 277 4.42 11.47 0.71
CA PHE A 277 3.68 10.42 1.40
C PHE A 277 4.21 9.07 0.94
N VAL A 278 4.61 8.22 1.87
CA VAL A 278 5.11 6.87 1.57
C VAL A 278 4.28 5.86 2.34
N GLU A 279 3.55 5.01 1.62
CA GLU A 279 2.80 3.89 2.21
C GLU A 279 3.76 2.73 2.52
N CYS A 280 3.83 2.36 3.79
CA CYS A 280 4.57 1.23 4.32
C CYS A 280 3.67 -0.02 4.29
N GLY A 281 3.76 -0.85 3.25
CA GLY A 281 2.94 -2.06 3.17
C GLY A 281 2.99 -2.71 1.79
N ALA A 282 2.23 -3.78 1.61
CA ALA A 282 2.24 -4.61 0.41
C ALA A 282 1.28 -4.17 -0.70
N LEU A 283 0.41 -3.18 -0.45
CA LEU A 283 -0.59 -2.68 -1.40
C LEU A 283 -0.50 -1.15 -1.57
N THR A 284 -1.45 -0.59 -2.31
CA THR A 284 -1.53 0.83 -2.68
C THR A 284 -2.83 1.50 -2.23
N ALA A 285 -3.44 1.00 -1.16
CA ALA A 285 -4.75 1.49 -0.73
C ALA A 285 -4.64 2.93 -0.22
N LEU A 286 -3.66 3.22 0.63
CA LEU A 286 -3.50 4.58 1.17
C LEU A 286 -2.91 5.55 0.14
N THR A 287 -2.05 5.10 -0.78
CA THR A 287 -1.55 5.96 -1.86
C THR A 287 -2.67 6.47 -2.76
N LYS A 288 -3.66 5.61 -3.09
CA LYS A 288 -4.87 6.00 -3.82
C LYS A 288 -5.69 7.04 -3.04
N LEU A 289 -5.85 6.86 -1.72
CA LEU A 289 -6.55 7.82 -0.87
C LEU A 289 -5.83 9.16 -0.75
N VAL A 290 -4.49 9.16 -0.71
CA VAL A 290 -3.72 10.41 -0.80
C VAL A 290 -4.03 11.11 -2.12
N GLY A 291 -3.98 10.38 -3.24
CA GLY A 291 -4.30 10.94 -4.56
C GLY A 291 -5.72 11.50 -4.69
N SER A 292 -6.70 10.98 -3.95
CA SER A 292 -8.08 11.48 -3.98
C SER A 292 -8.35 12.63 -3.01
N VAL A 293 -7.57 12.77 -1.94
CA VAL A 293 -7.85 13.70 -0.84
C VAL A 293 -6.99 14.97 -0.89
N VAL A 294 -5.71 14.86 -1.28
CA VAL A 294 -4.79 16.00 -1.28
C VAL A 294 -4.51 16.50 -2.70
N PRO A 295 -4.12 17.78 -2.88
CA PRO A 295 -3.94 18.36 -4.21
C PRO A 295 -2.87 17.64 -5.05
N HIS A 296 -3.04 17.73 -6.37
CA HIS A 296 -2.01 17.35 -7.34
C HIS A 296 -0.68 18.08 -7.07
N GLY A 297 0.43 17.40 -7.33
CA GLY A 297 1.78 17.89 -7.01
C GLY A 297 2.34 17.36 -5.68
N THR A 298 1.54 16.58 -4.93
CA THR A 298 2.02 15.78 -3.80
C THR A 298 2.74 14.53 -4.31
N THR A 299 3.94 14.23 -3.79
CA THR A 299 4.65 12.98 -4.08
C THR A 299 4.03 11.85 -3.27
N VAL A 300 3.62 10.77 -3.93
CA VAL A 300 2.99 9.60 -3.31
C VAL A 300 3.71 8.34 -3.77
N LEU A 301 4.21 7.57 -2.81
CA LEU A 301 5.08 6.42 -3.03
C LEU A 301 4.56 5.20 -2.26
N ALA A 302 4.84 4.00 -2.77
CA ALA A 302 4.51 2.73 -2.12
C ALA A 302 5.77 1.87 -1.94
N THR A 303 5.82 1.03 -0.92
CA THR A 303 6.98 0.17 -0.67
C THR A 303 6.81 -1.22 -1.27
N PHE A 304 6.18 -2.16 -0.57
CA PHE A 304 6.12 -3.54 -1.01
C PHE A 304 5.01 -3.79 -2.03
N ALA A 305 4.27 -2.78 -2.49
CA ALA A 305 3.37 -2.96 -3.63
C ALA A 305 4.10 -3.46 -4.89
N ARG A 306 3.37 -4.10 -5.81
CA ARG A 306 3.90 -4.41 -7.14
C ARG A 306 4.17 -3.12 -7.91
N GLY A 307 5.39 -2.98 -8.41
CA GLY A 307 5.81 -1.89 -9.30
C GLY A 307 5.57 -2.23 -10.77
N ALA A 308 5.69 -1.22 -11.65
CA ALA A 308 5.42 -1.33 -13.08
C ALA A 308 6.30 -2.37 -13.82
N GLY A 309 7.47 -2.71 -13.28
CA GLY A 309 8.39 -3.72 -13.84
C GLY A 309 8.24 -5.13 -13.26
N GLY A 310 7.16 -5.42 -12.53
CA GLY A 310 6.92 -6.73 -11.90
C GLY A 310 7.70 -6.99 -10.58
N GLY A 311 8.67 -6.13 -10.24
CA GLY A 311 9.33 -6.12 -8.93
C GLY A 311 8.60 -5.27 -7.89
N LEU A 312 9.20 -5.07 -6.72
CA LEU A 312 8.64 -4.20 -5.68
C LEU A 312 8.73 -2.71 -6.08
N ALA A 313 7.67 -1.96 -5.78
CA ALA A 313 7.64 -0.50 -5.90
C ALA A 313 8.73 0.19 -5.08
N LEU A 314 9.22 -0.49 -4.02
CA LEU A 314 10.31 -0.06 -3.16
C LEU A 314 11.55 0.38 -3.96
N THR A 315 11.90 -0.30 -5.06
CA THR A 315 13.05 0.06 -5.88
C THR A 315 12.92 1.48 -6.44
N THR A 316 11.76 1.78 -7.04
CA THR A 316 11.45 3.12 -7.56
C THR A 316 11.33 4.13 -6.43
N THR A 317 10.63 3.77 -5.34
CA THR A 317 10.50 4.62 -4.14
C THR A 317 11.87 5.02 -3.57
N LEU A 318 12.82 4.09 -3.46
CA LEU A 318 14.18 4.42 -3.00
C LEU A 318 14.93 5.29 -4.00
N ALA A 319 14.74 5.11 -5.32
CA ALA A 319 15.35 5.97 -6.33
C ALA A 319 14.79 7.41 -6.24
N ASP A 320 13.48 7.56 -6.10
CA ASP A 320 12.81 8.86 -5.99
C ASP A 320 13.20 9.59 -4.70
N LEU A 321 13.24 8.88 -3.58
CA LEU A 321 13.69 9.43 -2.30
C LEU A 321 15.17 9.85 -2.36
N ARG A 322 16.04 9.13 -3.09
CA ARG A 322 17.43 9.54 -3.33
C ARG A 322 17.51 10.79 -4.19
N ALA A 323 16.77 10.83 -5.30
CA ALA A 323 16.73 12.00 -6.18
C ALA A 323 16.19 13.25 -5.46
N GLY A 324 15.27 13.06 -4.50
CA GLY A 324 14.76 14.10 -3.60
C GLY A 324 15.73 14.51 -2.49
N GLY A 325 16.86 13.81 -2.30
CA GLY A 325 17.82 14.08 -1.22
C GLY A 325 17.32 13.67 0.17
N LEU A 326 16.33 12.77 0.24
CA LEU A 326 15.66 12.37 1.49
C LEU A 326 16.29 11.14 2.17
N LEU A 327 17.17 10.42 1.47
CA LEU A 327 17.90 9.29 2.03
C LEU A 327 19.30 9.69 2.46
N LYS A 328 19.66 9.38 3.71
CA LYS A 328 21.00 9.65 4.29
C LYS A 328 21.91 8.40 4.35
N GLY A 329 21.38 7.21 4.09
CA GLY A 329 22.08 5.93 4.31
C GLY A 329 23.16 5.61 3.30
N GLU A 330 23.04 6.10 2.06
CA GLU A 330 24.08 5.93 1.04
C GLU A 330 25.42 6.55 1.46
N SER A 331 25.38 7.66 2.19
CA SER A 331 26.59 8.35 2.65
C SER A 331 27.37 7.52 3.65
N VAL A 332 26.70 6.89 4.63
CA VAL A 332 27.36 6.10 5.68
C VAL A 332 27.86 4.77 5.15
N ARG A 333 27.12 4.11 4.25
CA ARG A 333 27.56 2.86 3.63
C ARG A 333 28.76 3.09 2.71
N ARG A 334 28.76 4.14 1.87
CA ARG A 334 29.95 4.54 1.10
C ARG A 334 31.12 4.94 1.99
N LEU A 335 30.86 5.64 3.10
CA LEU A 335 31.88 5.96 4.10
C LEU A 335 32.49 4.69 4.70
N ALA A 336 31.68 3.68 5.01
CA ALA A 336 32.15 2.38 5.52
C ALA A 336 33.05 1.68 4.49
N GLU A 337 32.58 1.59 3.24
CA GLU A 337 33.33 0.98 2.13
C GLU A 337 34.66 1.71 1.86
N THR A 338 34.69 3.03 2.03
CA THR A 338 35.88 3.86 1.75
C THR A 338 36.86 3.89 2.92
N LEU A 339 36.37 4.06 4.15
CA LEU A 339 37.20 4.31 5.34
C LEU A 339 37.50 3.04 6.13
N ALA A 340 36.67 2.01 6.01
CA ALA A 340 36.80 0.78 6.78
C ALA A 340 36.36 -0.45 5.97
N PRO A 341 36.98 -0.71 4.79
CA PRO A 341 36.64 -1.87 3.98
C PRO A 341 36.82 -3.16 4.78
N GLY A 342 35.76 -3.97 4.86
CA GLY A 342 35.74 -5.22 5.64
C GLY A 342 35.11 -5.11 7.03
N VAL A 343 34.73 -3.91 7.48
CA VAL A 343 33.90 -3.75 8.67
C VAL A 343 32.43 -3.85 8.26
N ASP A 344 31.66 -4.59 9.07
CA ASP A 344 30.21 -4.68 8.89
C ASP A 344 29.58 -3.26 8.89
N PRO A 345 28.75 -2.91 7.87
CA PRO A 345 28.20 -1.56 7.75
C PRO A 345 27.41 -1.08 8.96
N GLU A 346 26.77 -1.99 9.69
CA GLU A 346 25.97 -1.67 10.88
C GLU A 346 26.89 -1.37 12.08
N VAL A 347 27.98 -2.12 12.21
CA VAL A 347 29.05 -1.83 13.18
C VAL A 347 29.68 -0.47 12.87
N PHE A 348 29.99 -0.19 11.61
CA PHE A 348 30.53 1.09 11.18
C PHE A 348 29.54 2.22 11.42
N ALA A 349 28.25 2.04 11.14
CA ALA A 349 27.22 3.05 11.38
C ALA A 349 27.13 3.45 12.87
N ARG A 350 27.19 2.47 13.80
CA ARG A 350 27.22 2.75 15.25
C ARG A 350 28.50 3.46 15.68
N PHE A 351 29.65 3.04 15.16
CA PHE A 351 30.92 3.71 15.39
C PHE A 351 30.88 5.16 14.89
N TRP A 352 30.44 5.37 13.65
CA TRP A 352 30.35 6.67 13.02
C TRP A 352 29.39 7.60 13.77
N ALA A 353 28.22 7.09 14.17
CA ALA A 353 27.26 7.85 14.97
C ALA A 353 27.86 8.37 16.29
N ARG A 354 28.70 7.58 16.97
CA ARG A 354 29.31 7.98 18.25
C ARG A 354 30.51 8.90 18.09
N ASN A 355 31.30 8.73 17.03
CA ASN A 355 32.63 9.35 16.93
C ASN A 355 32.75 10.43 15.86
N ARG A 356 31.72 10.66 15.01
CA ARG A 356 31.81 11.58 13.86
C ARG A 356 32.29 13.00 14.20
N ALA A 357 31.92 13.54 15.37
CA ALA A 357 32.28 14.90 15.74
C ALA A 357 33.77 15.02 16.08
N GLU A 358 34.30 14.06 16.84
CA GLU A 358 35.71 13.99 17.19
C GLU A 358 36.57 13.70 15.95
N ILE A 359 36.16 12.74 15.12
CA ILE A 359 36.86 12.40 13.87
C ILE A 359 36.88 13.60 12.92
N ALA A 360 35.77 14.33 12.78
CA ALA A 360 35.71 15.53 11.94
C ALA A 360 36.66 16.64 12.45
N ALA A 361 36.72 16.87 13.76
CA ALA A 361 37.64 17.84 14.35
C ALA A 361 39.10 17.44 14.10
N LEU A 362 39.43 16.15 14.27
CA LEU A 362 40.80 15.64 14.07
C LEU A 362 41.23 15.72 12.59
N ILE A 363 40.32 15.43 11.65
CA ILE A 363 40.58 15.62 10.22
C ILE A 363 40.79 17.10 9.91
N ALA A 364 39.95 17.99 10.44
CA ALA A 364 40.08 19.44 10.24
C ALA A 364 41.44 19.95 10.74
N ASP A 365 41.82 19.63 11.97
CA ASP A 365 43.13 19.98 12.54
C ASP A 365 44.29 19.47 11.68
N ARG A 366 44.17 18.26 11.13
CA ARG A 366 45.23 17.66 10.31
C ARG A 366 45.31 18.29 8.92
N VAL A 367 44.18 18.65 8.33
CA VAL A 367 44.12 19.40 7.08
C VAL A 367 44.68 20.80 7.28
N ASP A 368 44.31 21.50 8.34
CA ASP A 368 44.82 22.84 8.65
C ASP A 368 46.33 22.80 8.84
N ALA A 369 46.86 21.86 9.64
CA ALA A 369 48.29 21.65 9.79
C ALA A 369 49.00 21.34 8.46
N PHE A 370 48.41 20.49 7.62
CA PHE A 370 48.96 20.17 6.29
C PHE A 370 48.97 21.39 5.36
N THR A 371 47.93 22.22 5.41
CA THR A 371 47.84 23.45 4.59
C THR A 371 48.75 24.56 5.11
N ALA A 372 49.08 24.58 6.40
CA ALA A 372 50.03 25.52 6.99
C ALA A 372 51.49 25.25 6.60
N ASP A 373 51.84 24.00 6.30
CA ASP A 373 53.18 23.57 5.88
C ASP A 373 53.40 23.56 4.34
N GLY A 374 52.35 23.86 3.55
CA GLY A 374 52.42 23.92 2.08
C GLY A 374 52.69 25.34 1.53
N PRO A 375 53.35 25.50 0.36
CA PRO A 375 53.44 26.80 -0.27
C PRO A 375 52.03 27.30 -0.59
N ALA A 376 51.75 28.57 -0.27
CA ALA A 376 50.46 29.20 -0.54
C ALA A 376 50.05 28.94 -2.01
N PRO A 377 48.81 28.46 -2.27
CA PRO A 377 48.37 28.22 -3.62
C PRO A 377 48.42 29.53 -4.41
N ALA A 378 49.14 29.52 -5.53
CA ALA A 378 49.08 30.61 -6.49
C ALA A 378 47.62 30.80 -6.93
N PRO A 379 47.14 32.05 -7.10
CA PRO A 379 45.77 32.29 -7.52
C PRO A 379 45.55 31.62 -8.88
N VAL A 380 44.70 30.60 -8.90
CA VAL A 380 44.28 29.95 -10.14
C VAL A 380 43.36 30.95 -10.85
N ALA A 381 43.88 31.57 -11.90
CA ALA A 381 43.07 32.35 -12.82
C ALA A 381 41.96 31.46 -13.39
N ALA A 382 40.71 31.91 -13.28
CA ALA A 382 39.54 31.23 -13.82
C ALA A 382 39.72 31.01 -15.34
N GLN A 383 40.04 29.79 -15.73
CA GLN A 383 39.93 29.36 -17.12
C GLN A 383 38.48 28.95 -17.37
N ALA A 384 37.86 29.59 -18.37
CA ALA A 384 36.53 29.24 -18.82
C ALA A 384 36.48 27.78 -19.29
N PRO A 385 35.39 27.04 -18.99
CA PRO A 385 35.26 25.66 -19.42
C PRO A 385 35.25 25.58 -20.95
N PRO A 386 35.86 24.53 -21.54
CA PRO A 386 35.86 24.35 -22.99
C PRO A 386 34.42 24.10 -23.49
N PRO A 387 34.05 24.58 -24.69
CA PRO A 387 32.71 24.40 -25.22
C PRO A 387 32.44 22.92 -25.51
N MET A 388 31.31 22.43 -25.02
CA MET A 388 30.77 21.11 -25.35
C MET A 388 30.52 20.99 -26.86
N ARG A 389 31.13 19.99 -27.49
CA ARG A 389 30.78 19.55 -28.85
C ARG A 389 29.59 18.61 -28.77
N LEU A 390 28.44 19.02 -29.33
CA LEU A 390 27.32 18.13 -29.61
C LEU A 390 27.76 17.10 -30.69
N VAL A 391 27.66 15.83 -30.35
CA VAL A 391 27.73 14.72 -31.32
C VAL A 391 26.32 14.50 -31.86
N ALA A 392 26.18 14.51 -33.18
CA ALA A 392 24.90 14.26 -33.86
C ALA A 392 24.48 12.79 -33.75
N LEU A 393 23.19 12.55 -33.49
CA LEU A 393 22.57 11.23 -33.46
C LEU A 393 22.49 10.60 -34.88
N PRO A 394 22.67 9.28 -35.04
CA PRO A 394 22.45 8.58 -36.30
C PRO A 394 20.96 8.50 -36.67
N ALA A 395 20.70 8.47 -37.98
CA ALA A 395 19.37 8.45 -38.61
C ALA A 395 18.60 7.11 -38.44
N GLU A 396 17.27 7.20 -38.44
CA GLU A 396 16.29 6.11 -38.31
C GLU A 396 16.36 5.06 -39.45
N PRO A 397 16.09 3.76 -39.17
CA PRO A 397 15.87 2.74 -40.18
C PRO A 397 14.43 2.76 -40.76
N PRO A 398 14.22 2.21 -41.98
CA PRO A 398 12.98 2.34 -42.74
C PRO A 398 11.88 1.35 -42.32
N GLU A 399 10.62 1.76 -42.55
CA GLU A 399 9.39 1.02 -42.24
C GLU A 399 9.21 -0.27 -43.08
N PRO A 400 8.62 -1.33 -42.51
CA PRO A 400 8.27 -2.53 -43.26
C PRO A 400 6.91 -2.42 -43.99
N GLN A 401 6.87 -3.00 -45.19
CA GLN A 401 5.70 -3.11 -46.06
C GLN A 401 4.73 -4.22 -45.64
N VAL A 402 3.43 -3.96 -45.78
CA VAL A 402 2.32 -4.89 -45.50
C VAL A 402 1.99 -5.72 -46.74
N VAL A 403 1.95 -7.05 -46.61
CA VAL A 403 1.40 -7.96 -47.63
C VAL A 403 0.07 -8.52 -47.13
N LYS A 404 -0.96 -8.41 -47.97
CA LYS A 404 -2.34 -8.83 -47.72
C LYS A 404 -2.53 -10.28 -48.18
N LEU A 405 -3.09 -11.16 -47.34
CA LEU A 405 -3.55 -12.49 -47.76
C LEU A 405 -4.94 -12.80 -47.19
N ALA A 406 -5.74 -13.43 -48.05
CA ALA A 406 -7.18 -13.56 -47.99
C ALA A 406 -7.68 -14.68 -47.05
N ALA A 407 -8.89 -14.46 -46.52
CA ALA A 407 -9.64 -15.32 -45.61
C ALA A 407 -10.39 -16.47 -46.31
N VAL A 408 -10.53 -17.63 -45.62
CA VAL A 408 -11.69 -18.56 -45.64
C VAL A 408 -11.60 -19.52 -44.41
N PRO A 409 -12.67 -20.22 -43.97
CA PRO A 409 -13.64 -19.79 -42.95
C PRO A 409 -13.62 -20.67 -41.68
N THR A 410 -13.87 -20.06 -40.53
CA THR A 410 -13.95 -20.70 -39.20
C THR A 410 -15.39 -21.00 -38.83
N ALA A 411 -15.64 -22.20 -38.30
CA ALA A 411 -16.93 -22.59 -37.75
C ALA A 411 -17.28 -21.65 -36.57
N ALA A 412 -18.36 -20.89 -36.74
CA ALA A 412 -18.68 -19.74 -35.91
C ALA A 412 -19.10 -20.13 -34.48
N VAL A 413 -18.42 -19.56 -33.49
CA VAL A 413 -18.97 -19.36 -32.13
C VAL A 413 -20.07 -18.29 -32.24
N ASP A 414 -21.20 -18.50 -31.59
CA ASP A 414 -22.31 -17.53 -31.62
C ASP A 414 -21.99 -16.33 -30.71
N ARG A 415 -22.10 -15.10 -31.24
CA ARG A 415 -21.75 -13.85 -30.54
C ARG A 415 -22.56 -13.67 -29.26
N GLU A 416 -23.82 -14.10 -29.26
CA GLU A 416 -24.71 -13.93 -28.12
C GLU A 416 -24.28 -14.79 -26.93
N ASN A 417 -23.79 -16.01 -27.19
CA ASN A 417 -23.21 -16.88 -26.17
C ASN A 417 -21.86 -16.36 -25.67
N LEU A 418 -21.04 -15.78 -26.57
CA LEU A 418 -19.78 -15.16 -26.19
C LEU A 418 -19.99 -13.92 -25.30
N LEU A 419 -20.99 -13.09 -25.61
CA LEU A 419 -21.36 -11.94 -24.78
C LEU A 419 -21.72 -12.38 -23.36
N ALA A 420 -22.57 -13.40 -23.21
CA ALA A 420 -22.93 -13.92 -21.89
C ALA A 420 -21.71 -14.42 -21.11
N GLU A 421 -20.78 -15.11 -21.78
CA GLU A 421 -19.59 -15.66 -21.13
C GLU A 421 -18.57 -14.56 -20.75
N VAL A 422 -18.31 -13.60 -21.64
CA VAL A 422 -17.44 -12.44 -21.35
C VAL A 422 -18.04 -11.59 -20.23
N ARG A 423 -19.35 -11.36 -20.24
CA ARG A 423 -20.06 -10.68 -19.14
C ARG A 423 -19.85 -11.39 -17.83
N SER A 424 -19.99 -12.71 -17.79
CA SER A 424 -19.80 -13.48 -16.55
C SER A 424 -18.36 -13.40 -16.04
N VAL A 425 -17.36 -13.44 -16.92
CA VAL A 425 -15.94 -13.30 -16.55
C VAL A 425 -15.66 -11.92 -15.98
N TYR A 426 -16.16 -10.86 -16.62
CA TYR A 426 -15.98 -9.49 -16.16
C TYR A 426 -16.75 -9.21 -14.86
N ALA A 427 -17.98 -9.69 -14.75
CA ALA A 427 -18.80 -9.63 -13.55
C ALA A 427 -18.15 -10.32 -12.36
N THR A 428 -17.63 -11.52 -12.56
CA THR A 428 -16.94 -12.28 -11.50
C THR A 428 -15.65 -11.57 -11.08
N ALA A 429 -14.85 -11.09 -12.04
CA ALA A 429 -13.55 -10.51 -11.73
C ALA A 429 -13.61 -9.07 -11.20
N LEU A 430 -14.71 -8.36 -11.46
CA LEU A 430 -14.97 -7.00 -10.99
C LEU A 430 -16.00 -6.97 -9.85
N GLU A 431 -16.55 -8.13 -9.47
CA GLU A 431 -17.59 -8.30 -8.46
C GLU A 431 -18.85 -7.43 -8.71
N TYR A 432 -19.15 -7.18 -9.99
CA TYR A 432 -20.38 -6.51 -10.41
C TYR A 432 -21.43 -7.53 -10.83
N PRO A 433 -22.73 -7.25 -10.64
CA PRO A 433 -23.80 -8.07 -11.22
C PRO A 433 -23.68 -8.13 -12.75
N GLU A 434 -23.98 -9.28 -13.36
CA GLU A 434 -23.86 -9.47 -14.82
C GLU A 434 -24.73 -8.48 -15.61
N GLU A 435 -25.82 -8.00 -15.01
CA GLU A 435 -26.78 -7.05 -15.59
C GLU A 435 -26.15 -5.68 -15.89
N VAL A 436 -25.08 -5.31 -15.16
CA VAL A 436 -24.36 -4.05 -15.32
C VAL A 436 -23.54 -4.02 -16.62
N PHE A 437 -23.15 -5.19 -17.14
CA PHE A 437 -22.32 -5.28 -18.35
C PHE A 437 -23.17 -5.30 -19.63
N THR A 438 -23.91 -4.23 -19.90
CA THR A 438 -24.63 -4.08 -21.17
C THR A 438 -23.66 -3.86 -22.33
N ASP A 439 -24.09 -4.14 -23.56
CA ASP A 439 -23.23 -4.08 -24.77
C ASP A 439 -22.63 -2.67 -24.97
N ASP A 440 -23.34 -1.63 -24.53
CA ASP A 440 -23.01 -0.22 -24.65
C ASP A 440 -22.31 0.40 -23.42
N VAL A 441 -22.14 -0.37 -22.33
CA VAL A 441 -21.53 0.16 -21.10
C VAL A 441 -20.08 0.57 -21.32
N LEU A 442 -19.70 1.74 -20.83
CA LEU A 442 -18.31 2.23 -20.93
C LEU A 442 -17.45 1.64 -19.81
N LEU A 443 -16.50 0.79 -20.17
CA LEU A 443 -15.72 -0.02 -19.24
C LEU A 443 -14.89 0.85 -18.28
N GLU A 444 -14.18 1.86 -18.79
CA GLU A 444 -13.37 2.76 -17.96
C GLU A 444 -14.23 3.84 -17.28
N ALA A 445 -15.10 4.51 -18.05
CA ALA A 445 -15.81 5.70 -17.58
C ALA A 445 -16.96 5.38 -16.62
N GLU A 446 -17.63 4.24 -16.78
CA GLU A 446 -18.81 3.87 -15.97
C GLU A 446 -18.50 2.75 -14.98
N LEU A 447 -17.61 1.81 -15.34
CA LEU A 447 -17.29 0.65 -14.50
C LEU A 447 -15.90 0.72 -13.85
N GLY A 448 -15.09 1.74 -14.18
CA GLY A 448 -13.77 1.95 -13.59
C GLY A 448 -12.75 0.88 -13.97
N VAL A 449 -12.97 0.18 -15.09
CA VAL A 449 -12.05 -0.83 -15.61
C VAL A 449 -10.90 -0.11 -16.32
N ASP A 450 -9.78 0.03 -15.62
CA ASP A 450 -8.58 0.63 -16.19
C ASP A 450 -7.96 -0.24 -17.29
N SER A 451 -7.09 0.36 -18.09
CA SER A 451 -6.46 -0.31 -19.24
C SER A 451 -5.68 -1.57 -18.87
N VAL A 452 -5.13 -1.67 -17.66
CA VAL A 452 -4.36 -2.84 -17.21
C VAL A 452 -5.29 -4.00 -16.85
N LYS A 453 -6.40 -3.69 -16.18
CA LYS A 453 -7.41 -4.69 -15.79
C LYS A 453 -8.21 -5.17 -17.00
N GLN A 454 -8.48 -4.28 -17.96
CA GLN A 454 -9.10 -4.67 -19.22
C GLN A 454 -8.22 -5.66 -20.00
N ILE A 455 -6.92 -5.36 -20.09
CA ILE A 455 -5.86 -6.23 -20.59
C ILE A 455 -5.95 -7.62 -19.91
N GLU A 456 -5.84 -7.67 -18.58
CA GLU A 456 -5.85 -8.92 -17.81
C GLU A 456 -7.11 -9.78 -18.10
N LEU A 457 -8.28 -9.15 -18.15
CA LEU A 457 -9.55 -9.83 -18.40
C LEU A 457 -9.66 -10.35 -19.83
N MET A 458 -9.17 -9.59 -20.81
CA MET A 458 -9.10 -10.04 -22.20
C MET A 458 -8.17 -11.24 -22.37
N THR A 459 -7.02 -11.27 -21.68
CA THR A 459 -6.12 -12.45 -21.66
C THR A 459 -6.77 -13.66 -21.03
N ARG A 460 -7.55 -13.45 -19.96
CA ARG A 460 -8.26 -14.54 -19.28
C ARG A 460 -9.33 -15.17 -20.18
N VAL A 461 -10.03 -14.37 -20.97
CA VAL A 461 -10.97 -14.83 -21.99
C VAL A 461 -10.22 -15.51 -23.15
N ALA A 462 -9.12 -14.94 -23.63
CA ALA A 462 -8.30 -15.50 -24.72
C ALA A 462 -7.75 -16.90 -24.38
N THR A 463 -7.21 -17.05 -23.17
CA THR A 463 -6.68 -18.32 -22.65
C THR A 463 -7.75 -19.41 -22.63
N ARG A 464 -8.99 -19.03 -22.30
CA ARG A 464 -10.13 -19.95 -22.19
C ARG A 464 -10.58 -20.52 -23.54
N TYR A 465 -10.43 -19.75 -24.61
CA TYR A 465 -10.73 -20.20 -25.98
C TYR A 465 -9.49 -20.71 -26.74
N GLY A 466 -8.35 -20.85 -26.06
CA GLY A 466 -7.11 -21.37 -26.67
C GLY A 466 -6.52 -20.46 -27.75
N ILE A 467 -6.81 -19.16 -27.68
CA ILE A 467 -6.37 -18.18 -28.67
C ILE A 467 -4.91 -17.81 -28.38
N SER A 468 -4.04 -17.90 -29.40
CA SER A 468 -2.61 -17.60 -29.25
C SER A 468 -2.34 -16.10 -29.28
N GLU A 469 -1.48 -15.59 -28.39
CA GLU A 469 -1.14 -14.16 -28.31
C GLU A 469 -0.20 -13.76 -29.47
N GLN A 470 -0.57 -12.74 -30.24
CA GLN A 470 0.31 -12.10 -31.23
C GLN A 470 0.45 -10.60 -30.95
N ALA A 471 1.64 -10.07 -31.19
CA ALA A 471 2.00 -8.71 -30.84
C ALA A 471 1.82 -7.76 -32.03
N GLN A 472 0.61 -7.24 -32.23
CA GLN A 472 0.32 -6.23 -33.27
C GLN A 472 -0.51 -5.06 -32.72
N GLY A 473 0.12 -4.17 -31.94
CA GLY A 473 -0.20 -2.72 -31.92
C GLY A 473 -1.66 -2.28 -31.72
N VAL A 474 -2.51 -3.07 -31.05
CA VAL A 474 -3.92 -2.74 -30.82
C VAL A 474 -4.03 -1.61 -29.78
N ARG A 475 -4.78 -0.54 -30.08
CA ARG A 475 -5.01 0.56 -29.14
C ARG A 475 -6.24 0.26 -28.28
N LEU A 476 -6.06 0.17 -26.97
CA LEU A 476 -7.16 -0.10 -26.02
C LEU A 476 -8.31 0.92 -26.08
N ALA A 477 -8.01 2.17 -26.43
CA ALA A 477 -9.01 3.23 -26.58
C ALA A 477 -10.09 2.90 -27.64
N ASP A 478 -9.79 1.98 -28.57
CA ASP A 478 -10.75 1.55 -29.59
C ASP A 478 -11.77 0.51 -29.04
N TYR A 479 -11.60 0.02 -27.79
CA TYR A 479 -12.43 -0.99 -27.11
C TYR A 479 -12.99 -0.50 -25.77
N ASP A 480 -13.49 0.73 -25.74
CA ASP A 480 -14.05 1.40 -24.56
C ASP A 480 -15.37 0.79 -24.01
N THR A 481 -16.02 -0.11 -24.76
CA THR A 481 -17.33 -0.69 -24.44
C THR A 481 -17.32 -2.21 -24.43
N MET A 482 -18.20 -2.82 -23.64
CA MET A 482 -18.30 -4.29 -23.53
C MET A 482 -18.58 -4.95 -24.88
N GLY A 483 -19.48 -4.39 -25.69
CA GLY A 483 -19.82 -4.92 -27.02
C GLY A 483 -18.61 -4.93 -27.96
N LYS A 484 -17.78 -3.88 -27.94
CA LYS A 484 -16.55 -3.84 -28.74
C LYS A 484 -15.52 -4.87 -28.29
N VAL A 485 -15.40 -5.13 -26.99
CA VAL A 485 -14.53 -6.20 -26.46
C VAL A 485 -15.03 -7.57 -26.91
N VAL A 486 -16.34 -7.80 -26.88
CA VAL A 486 -16.95 -9.06 -27.33
C VAL A 486 -16.76 -9.26 -28.83
N ASP A 487 -16.94 -8.21 -29.64
CA ASP A 487 -16.70 -8.24 -31.09
C ASP A 487 -15.24 -8.53 -31.41
N PHE A 488 -14.32 -7.97 -30.63
CA PHE A 488 -12.89 -8.23 -30.77
C PHE A 488 -12.53 -9.69 -30.47
N VAL A 489 -13.02 -10.23 -29.36
CA VAL A 489 -12.78 -11.63 -28.99
C VAL A 489 -13.46 -12.56 -30.01
N HIS A 490 -14.65 -12.20 -30.52
CA HIS A 490 -15.36 -12.95 -31.54
C HIS A 490 -14.55 -13.05 -32.85
N ALA A 491 -13.97 -11.93 -33.29
CA ALA A 491 -13.08 -11.88 -34.44
C ALA A 491 -11.80 -12.69 -34.19
N ALA A 492 -11.19 -12.56 -33.00
CA ALA A 492 -9.98 -13.30 -32.63
C ALA A 492 -10.20 -14.83 -32.56
N ILE A 493 -11.38 -15.28 -32.14
CA ILE A 493 -11.78 -16.71 -32.17
C ILE A 493 -11.90 -17.21 -33.62
N ALA A 494 -12.43 -16.38 -34.52
CA ALA A 494 -12.50 -16.71 -35.94
C ALA A 494 -11.09 -16.75 -36.57
N GLU A 495 -10.18 -15.90 -36.12
CA GLU A 495 -8.83 -15.77 -36.69
C GLU A 495 -7.77 -16.65 -36.00
N GLY A 496 -8.09 -17.25 -34.84
CA GLY A 496 -7.23 -18.18 -34.09
C GLY A 496 -6.09 -17.52 -33.30
N HIS A 497 -6.03 -16.20 -33.26
CA HIS A 497 -5.03 -15.41 -32.52
C HIS A 497 -5.65 -14.12 -31.97
N LEU A 498 -5.10 -13.60 -30.87
CA LEU A 498 -5.56 -12.39 -30.19
C LEU A 498 -4.43 -11.37 -30.21
N ASP A 499 -4.63 -10.26 -30.92
CA ASP A 499 -3.64 -9.21 -31.05
C ASP A 499 -3.64 -8.30 -29.81
N TYR A 500 -2.56 -8.30 -29.04
CA TYR A 500 -2.48 -7.59 -27.76
C TYR A 500 -1.64 -6.29 -27.87
N PRO A 501 -1.92 -5.24 -27.07
CA PRO A 501 -1.07 -4.04 -27.01
C PRO A 501 0.36 -4.37 -26.53
N VAL A 502 1.37 -3.88 -27.27
CA VAL A 502 2.76 -3.82 -26.81
C VAL A 502 3.04 -2.41 -26.33
N ALA A 503 3.73 -2.26 -25.20
CA ALA A 503 4.14 -0.95 -24.67
C ALA A 503 4.81 -0.10 -25.76
N ALA A 504 4.23 1.06 -26.05
CA ALA A 504 4.85 2.04 -26.93
C ALA A 504 6.11 2.57 -26.22
N THR A 505 7.26 2.04 -26.59
CA THR A 505 8.56 2.65 -26.27
C THR A 505 8.66 3.97 -27.04
N LYS A 506 8.53 5.10 -26.34
CA LYS A 506 9.24 6.36 -26.65
C LYS A 506 9.31 7.26 -25.44
#